data_AF-A0A7C4RXR2-F1
#
_entry.id   AF-A0A7C4RXR2-F1
#
_cell.length_a   1.000
_cell.length_b   1.000
_cell.length_c   1.000
_cell.angle_alpha   90.00
_cell.angle_beta   90.00
_cell.angle_gamma   90.00
#
_symmetry.space_group_name_H-M   'P 1'
#
loop_
_entity.id
_entity.type
_entity.pdbx_description
1 polymer ?
#
loop_
_entity_poly.entity_id
_entity_poly.type
_entity_poly.pdbx_seq_one_letter_code
_entity_poly.pdbx_strand_id
1 'polypeptide(L)'
;MWDKKMDAETYSEYLQVTKPLALTKITEYQALHETLISMVKSMLEKVGRVHETHQYMWYTTKLYKLTKIYSGEALNKEATIIFLEYLIRGLNESILRAIALTLGIKIGSLADILEKQLSPLLIKIISQGTIIADGTEQTLLEYVGDIALISGYINLSNMREDDNPYL
;
A
#
# COMPACT_ATOMS: atom_id res chain seq x y z
N MET A 1 12.22 27.57 13.61
CA MET A 1 11.45 28.77 14.04
C MET A 1 10.32 28.43 15.03
N TRP A 2 10.19 27.17 15.51
CA TRP A 2 9.12 26.77 16.43
C TRP A 2 9.57 26.66 17.91
N ASP A 3 10.86 26.85 18.20
CA ASP A 3 11.41 26.69 19.56
C ASP A 3 11.22 27.90 20.49
N LYS A 4 10.67 29.01 19.98
CA LYS A 4 10.37 30.19 20.81
C LYS A 4 8.99 30.00 21.43
N LYS A 5 8.94 29.66 22.72
CA LYS A 5 7.70 29.73 23.52
C LYS A 5 7.18 31.16 23.45
N MET A 6 6.08 31.36 22.72
CA MET A 6 5.36 32.62 22.67
C MET A 6 4.67 32.87 24.01
N ASP A 7 4.48 34.14 24.36
CA ASP A 7 3.65 34.52 25.51
C ASP A 7 2.16 34.21 25.24
N ALA A 8 1.38 34.17 26.32
CA ALA A 8 -0.02 33.76 26.26
C ALA A 8 -0.94 34.80 25.61
N GLU A 9 -0.59 36.09 25.63
CA GLU A 9 -1.40 37.17 25.06
C GLU A 9 -1.27 37.16 23.54
N THR A 10 -0.04 37.17 23.02
CA THR A 10 0.26 37.00 21.59
C THR A 10 -0.34 35.70 21.05
N TYR A 11 -0.22 34.59 21.80
CA TYR A 11 -0.85 33.32 21.38
C TYR A 11 -2.38 33.42 21.33
N SER A 12 -3.02 34.08 22.31
CA SER A 12 -4.47 34.31 22.37
C SER A 12 -4.98 35.15 21.19
N GLU A 13 -4.28 36.23 20.83
CA GLU A 13 -4.62 37.07 19.67
C GLU A 13 -4.56 36.27 18.36
N TYR A 14 -3.47 35.54 18.13
CA TYR A 14 -3.39 34.63 16.97
C TYR A 14 -4.48 33.56 17.00
N LEU A 15 -4.87 33.05 18.17
CA LEU A 15 -5.96 32.08 18.30
C LEU A 15 -7.31 32.68 17.91
N GLN A 16 -7.60 33.93 18.30
CA GLN A 16 -8.86 34.59 17.89
C GLN A 16 -8.93 34.82 16.38
N VAL A 17 -7.80 35.16 15.73
CA VAL A 17 -7.73 35.35 14.26
C VAL A 17 -7.78 34.02 13.51
N THR A 18 -7.07 32.99 13.99
CA THR A 18 -6.98 31.68 13.31
C THR A 18 -8.21 30.80 13.56
N LYS A 19 -8.90 30.94 14.69
CA LYS A 19 -10.10 30.16 15.03
C LYS A 19 -11.19 30.20 13.94
N PRO A 20 -11.67 31.34 13.42
CA PRO A 20 -12.68 31.35 12.35
C PRO A 20 -12.15 30.74 11.04
N LEU A 21 -10.89 30.97 10.69
CA LEU A 21 -10.26 30.38 9.49
C LEU A 21 -10.12 28.85 9.59
N ALA A 22 -9.86 28.34 10.79
CA ALA A 22 -9.86 26.92 11.09
C ALA A 22 -11.29 26.35 11.13
N LEU A 23 -12.25 27.10 11.65
CA LEU A 23 -13.65 26.66 11.80
C LEU A 23 -14.25 26.26 10.45
N THR A 24 -14.10 27.09 9.41
CA THR A 24 -14.60 26.77 8.05
C THR A 24 -14.03 25.46 7.52
N LYS A 25 -12.69 25.28 7.64
CA LYS A 25 -12.01 24.04 7.21
C LYS A 25 -12.43 22.81 8.03
N ILE A 26 -12.70 23.00 9.33
CA ILE A 26 -13.19 21.93 10.21
C ILE A 26 -14.62 21.52 9.81
N THR A 27 -15.51 22.48 9.54
CA THR A 27 -16.90 22.20 9.12
C THR A 27 -16.95 21.46 7.78
N GLU A 28 -16.17 21.90 6.79
CA GLU A 28 -16.02 21.22 5.50
C GLU A 28 -15.49 19.78 5.67
N TYR A 29 -14.47 19.60 6.50
CA TYR A 29 -13.92 18.29 6.83
C TYR A 29 -14.93 17.39 7.56
N GLN A 30 -15.68 17.92 8.52
CA GLN A 30 -16.67 17.17 9.30
C GLN A 30 -17.81 16.66 8.41
N ALA A 31 -18.41 17.52 7.58
CA ALA A 31 -19.48 17.11 6.66
C ALA A 31 -18.99 16.02 5.68
N LEU A 32 -17.74 16.12 5.22
CA LEU A 32 -17.16 15.08 4.37
C LEU A 32 -16.85 13.79 5.15
N HIS A 33 -16.40 13.88 6.40
CA HIS A 33 -16.12 12.72 7.22
C HIS A 33 -17.42 11.96 7.58
N GLU A 34 -18.50 12.67 7.90
CA GLU A 34 -19.82 12.09 8.18
C GLU A 34 -20.43 11.39 6.96
N THR A 35 -20.29 11.96 5.76
CA THR A 35 -20.75 11.31 4.52
C THR A 35 -19.96 10.03 4.22
N LEU A 36 -18.64 10.03 4.41
CA LEU A 36 -17.82 8.81 4.29
C LEU A 36 -18.17 7.75 5.36
N ILE A 37 -18.40 8.15 6.61
CA ILE A 37 -18.86 7.25 7.69
C ILE A 37 -20.20 6.61 7.35
N SER A 38 -21.16 7.41 6.89
CA SER A 38 -22.50 6.95 6.54
C SER A 38 -22.46 5.97 5.36
N MET A 39 -21.65 6.26 4.35
CA MET A 39 -21.40 5.36 3.22
C MET A 39 -20.83 4.01 3.70
N VAL A 40 -19.74 4.01 4.47
CA VAL A 40 -19.10 2.78 4.96
C VAL A 40 -20.03 1.96 5.85
N LYS A 41 -20.74 2.60 6.80
CA LYS A 41 -21.73 1.91 7.64
C LYS A 41 -22.82 1.24 6.80
N SER A 42 -23.39 1.95 5.83
CA SER A 42 -24.45 1.41 4.96
C SER A 42 -24.00 0.21 4.10
N MET A 43 -22.70 0.07 3.83
CA MET A 43 -22.13 -1.11 3.17
C MET A 43 -21.94 -2.26 4.15
N LEU A 44 -21.43 -1.99 5.35
CA LEU A 44 -21.16 -3.00 6.37
C LEU A 44 -22.44 -3.57 7.00
N GLU A 45 -23.48 -2.76 7.15
CA GLU A 45 -24.81 -3.20 7.62
C GLU A 45 -25.40 -4.28 6.72
N LYS A 46 -25.28 -4.13 5.39
CA LYS A 46 -25.74 -5.13 4.40
C LYS A 46 -25.03 -6.48 4.50
N VAL A 47 -23.86 -6.53 5.14
CA VAL A 47 -23.02 -7.75 5.28
C VAL A 47 -22.86 -8.15 6.76
N GLY A 48 -23.58 -7.50 7.69
CA GLY A 48 -23.50 -7.80 9.14
C GLY A 48 -22.16 -7.44 9.80
N ARG A 49 -21.30 -6.66 9.15
CA ARG A 49 -19.90 -6.38 9.56
C ARG A 49 -19.70 -5.00 10.21
N VAL A 50 -20.75 -4.46 10.83
CA VAL A 50 -20.76 -3.08 11.39
C VAL A 50 -19.64 -2.85 12.42
N HIS A 51 -19.23 -3.88 13.16
CA HIS A 51 -18.12 -3.80 14.12
C HIS A 51 -16.75 -3.48 13.48
N GLU A 52 -16.57 -3.76 12.19
CA GLU A 52 -15.33 -3.51 11.45
C GLU A 52 -15.22 -2.04 10.93
N THR A 53 -16.24 -1.20 11.18
CA THR A 53 -16.37 0.17 10.61
C THR A 53 -15.09 1.00 10.68
N HIS A 54 -14.35 0.98 11.79
CA HIS A 54 -13.13 1.78 11.93
C HIS A 54 -12.04 1.39 10.92
N GLN A 55 -11.88 0.09 10.61
CA GLN A 55 -10.85 -0.39 9.69
C GLN A 55 -11.17 0.02 8.25
N TYR A 56 -12.44 -0.18 7.82
CA TYR A 56 -12.91 0.27 6.51
C TYR A 56 -12.94 1.80 6.39
N MET A 57 -13.15 2.54 7.49
CA MET A 57 -13.05 4.00 7.48
C MET A 57 -11.61 4.49 7.27
N TRP A 58 -10.60 3.82 7.82
CA TRP A 58 -9.20 4.15 7.54
C TRP A 58 -8.84 3.88 6.07
N TYR A 59 -9.29 2.75 5.52
CA TYR A 59 -9.16 2.44 4.09
C TYR A 59 -9.80 3.52 3.21
N THR A 60 -11.08 3.85 3.47
CA THR A 60 -11.84 4.88 2.75
C THR A 60 -11.16 6.24 2.82
N THR A 61 -10.66 6.64 4.00
CA THR A 61 -9.98 7.92 4.21
C THR A 61 -8.63 7.97 3.48
N LYS A 62 -7.88 6.86 3.45
CA LYS A 62 -6.65 6.76 2.64
C LYS A 62 -6.96 6.94 1.15
N LEU A 63 -7.94 6.21 0.61
CA LEU A 63 -8.34 6.32 -0.80
C LEU A 63 -8.83 7.73 -1.16
N TYR A 64 -9.68 8.34 -0.32
CA TYR A 64 -10.17 9.70 -0.55
C TYR A 64 -9.04 10.73 -0.60
N LYS A 65 -7.97 10.56 0.20
CA LYS A 65 -6.78 11.42 0.10
C LYS A 65 -6.05 11.21 -1.24
N LEU A 66 -5.93 9.97 -1.71
CA LEU A 66 -5.32 9.70 -3.03
C LEU A 66 -6.06 10.37 -4.17
N THR A 67 -7.41 10.37 -4.20
CA THR A 67 -8.19 11.03 -5.27
C THR A 67 -8.04 12.56 -5.31
N LYS A 68 -7.43 13.16 -4.28
CA LYS A 68 -7.07 14.59 -4.26
C LYS A 68 -5.63 14.88 -4.68
N ILE A 69 -4.76 13.87 -4.70
CA ILE A 69 -3.32 14.00 -4.98
C ILE A 69 -2.99 13.47 -6.37
N TYR A 70 -3.60 12.35 -6.77
CA TYR A 70 -3.28 11.62 -7.99
C TYR A 70 -4.51 11.43 -8.89
N SER A 71 -4.26 11.22 -10.18
CA SER A 71 -5.27 10.88 -11.19
C SER A 71 -4.78 9.74 -12.09
N GLY A 72 -5.69 9.18 -12.89
CA GLY A 72 -5.37 8.19 -13.92
C GLY A 72 -4.66 6.93 -13.40
N GLU A 73 -3.57 6.56 -14.06
CA GLU A 73 -2.81 5.34 -13.75
C GLU A 73 -2.12 5.41 -12.37
N ALA A 74 -1.59 6.59 -11.99
CA ALA A 74 -0.95 6.78 -10.69
C ALA A 74 -1.92 6.54 -9.54
N LEU A 75 -3.14 7.10 -9.63
CA LEU A 75 -4.20 6.86 -8.67
C LEU A 75 -4.55 5.36 -8.57
N ASN A 76 -4.64 4.65 -9.69
CA ASN A 76 -4.94 3.22 -9.70
C ASN A 76 -3.82 2.38 -9.07
N LYS A 77 -2.54 2.70 -9.29
CA LYS A 77 -1.41 2.00 -8.66
C LYS A 77 -1.43 2.18 -7.14
N GLU A 78 -1.46 3.42 -6.67
CA GLU A 78 -1.49 3.73 -5.23
C GLU A 78 -2.72 3.12 -4.53
N ALA A 79 -3.90 3.22 -5.15
CA ALA A 79 -5.12 2.63 -4.60
C ALA A 79 -5.08 1.09 -4.59
N THR A 80 -4.40 0.47 -5.55
CA THR A 80 -4.22 -1.00 -5.59
C THR A 80 -3.26 -1.45 -4.47
N ILE A 81 -2.18 -0.72 -4.20
CA ILE A 81 -1.26 -1.00 -3.09
C ILE A 81 -2.02 -0.94 -1.75
N ILE A 82 -2.82 0.11 -1.53
CA ILE A 82 -3.62 0.25 -0.30
C ILE A 82 -4.73 -0.83 -0.22
N PHE A 83 -5.30 -1.27 -1.35
CA PHE A 83 -6.21 -2.41 -1.38
C PHE A 83 -5.53 -3.72 -0.95
N LEU A 84 -4.34 -4.02 -1.47
CA LEU A 84 -3.58 -5.20 -1.07
C LEU A 84 -3.18 -5.14 0.41
N GLU A 85 -2.77 -3.97 0.92
CA GLU A 85 -2.45 -3.75 2.34
C GLU A 85 -3.61 -4.16 3.26
N TYR A 86 -4.85 -3.77 2.93
CA TYR A 86 -6.03 -4.09 3.73
C TYR A 86 -6.57 -5.50 3.48
N LEU A 87 -6.37 -6.06 2.28
CA LEU A 87 -6.69 -7.45 1.99
C LEU A 87 -5.81 -8.41 2.80
N ILE A 88 -4.49 -8.14 2.89
CA ILE A 88 -3.54 -8.92 3.69
C ILE A 88 -3.87 -8.83 5.20
N ARG A 89 -4.42 -7.70 5.66
CA ARG A 89 -4.95 -7.53 7.03
C ARG A 89 -6.25 -8.33 7.29
N GLY A 90 -6.78 -9.05 6.30
CA GLY A 90 -7.97 -9.92 6.44
C GLY A 90 -9.32 -9.23 6.21
N LEU A 91 -9.36 -8.00 5.68
CA LEU A 91 -10.62 -7.35 5.34
C LEU A 91 -11.24 -7.97 4.09
N ASN A 92 -12.57 -7.95 4.00
CA ASN A 92 -13.31 -8.60 2.92
C ASN A 92 -13.10 -7.90 1.57
N GLU A 93 -12.59 -8.63 0.59
CA GLU A 93 -12.30 -8.13 -0.76
C GLU A 93 -13.48 -7.43 -1.43
N SER A 94 -14.69 -8.00 -1.35
CA SER A 94 -15.88 -7.45 -2.01
C SER A 94 -16.24 -6.07 -1.46
N ILE A 95 -16.12 -5.90 -0.13
CA ILE A 95 -16.40 -4.63 0.56
C ILE A 95 -15.33 -3.59 0.22
N LEU A 96 -14.04 -3.97 0.22
CA LEU A 96 -12.95 -3.08 -0.19
C LEU A 96 -13.15 -2.57 -1.64
N ARG A 97 -13.49 -3.48 -2.56
CA ARG A 97 -13.77 -3.13 -3.97
C ARG A 97 -15.00 -2.24 -4.12
N ALA A 98 -16.07 -2.49 -3.36
CA ALA A 98 -17.28 -1.66 -3.37
C ALA A 98 -16.99 -0.22 -2.89
N ILE A 99 -16.21 -0.06 -1.81
CA ILE A 99 -15.75 1.24 -1.31
C ILE A 99 -14.91 1.97 -2.36
N ALA A 100 -13.92 1.30 -2.94
CA ALA A 100 -13.08 1.88 -3.99
C ALA A 100 -13.91 2.35 -5.19
N LEU A 101 -14.87 1.53 -5.63
CA LEU A 101 -15.77 1.85 -6.74
C LEU A 101 -16.65 3.08 -6.44
N THR A 102 -17.16 3.23 -5.22
CA THR A 102 -17.93 4.44 -4.84
C THR A 102 -17.08 5.72 -4.79
N LEU A 103 -15.75 5.59 -4.64
CA LEU A 103 -14.80 6.71 -4.77
C LEU A 103 -14.33 6.92 -6.23
N GLY A 104 -14.92 6.21 -7.20
CA GLY A 104 -14.56 6.29 -8.62
C GLY A 104 -13.34 5.46 -9.03
N ILE A 105 -12.82 4.60 -8.15
CA ILE A 105 -11.60 3.83 -8.37
C ILE A 105 -11.96 2.38 -8.76
N LYS A 106 -11.60 1.96 -9.98
CA LYS A 106 -11.86 0.60 -10.48
C LYS A 106 -10.63 -0.29 -10.29
N ILE A 107 -10.57 -0.96 -9.14
CA ILE A 107 -9.50 -1.93 -8.84
C ILE A 107 -9.71 -3.21 -9.66
N GLY A 108 -8.67 -3.64 -10.41
CA GLY A 108 -8.69 -4.86 -11.24
C GLY A 108 -8.74 -6.15 -10.41
N SER A 109 -9.03 -7.30 -11.03
CA SER A 109 -9.08 -8.59 -10.31
C SER A 109 -7.73 -8.93 -9.68
N LEU A 110 -7.69 -9.85 -8.70
CA LEU A 110 -6.40 -10.29 -8.13
C LEU A 110 -5.45 -10.84 -9.21
N ALA A 111 -5.98 -11.57 -10.20
CA ALA A 111 -5.22 -12.02 -11.35
C ALA A 111 -4.67 -10.85 -12.19
N ASP A 112 -5.49 -9.84 -12.51
CA ASP A 112 -5.04 -8.64 -13.22
C ASP A 112 -3.93 -7.90 -12.46
N ILE A 113 -4.07 -7.75 -11.14
CA ILE A 113 -3.09 -7.05 -10.29
C ILE A 113 -1.76 -7.82 -10.28
N LEU A 114 -1.83 -9.15 -10.10
CA LEU A 114 -0.66 -10.02 -10.14
C LEU A 114 0.04 -9.91 -11.50
N GLU A 115 -0.67 -10.18 -12.60
CA GLU A 115 -0.10 -10.20 -13.95
C GLU A 115 0.42 -8.84 -14.43
N LYS A 116 -0.32 -7.74 -14.19
CA LYS A 116 -0.05 -6.43 -14.83
C LYS A 116 0.71 -5.46 -13.94
N GLN A 117 0.74 -5.67 -12.62
CA GLN A 117 1.42 -4.77 -11.68
C GLN A 117 2.54 -5.47 -10.90
N LEU A 118 2.31 -6.68 -10.37
CA LEU A 118 3.31 -7.37 -9.54
C LEU A 118 4.32 -8.17 -10.37
N SER A 119 3.91 -8.90 -11.41
CA SER A 119 4.83 -9.66 -12.27
C SER A 119 5.90 -8.79 -12.94
N PRO A 120 5.60 -7.59 -13.48
CA PRO A 120 6.64 -6.70 -14.01
C PRO A 120 7.59 -6.17 -12.93
N LEU A 121 7.11 -5.98 -11.69
CA LEU A 121 7.96 -5.60 -10.55
C LEU A 121 8.85 -6.77 -10.10
N LEU A 122 8.31 -7.99 -10.01
CA LEU A 122 9.06 -9.20 -9.74
C LEU A 122 10.12 -9.45 -10.82
N ILE A 123 9.76 -9.36 -12.10
CA ILE A 123 10.72 -9.47 -13.21
C ILE A 123 11.77 -8.35 -13.14
N LYS A 124 11.42 -7.13 -12.71
CA LYS A 124 12.40 -6.05 -12.53
C LYS A 124 13.35 -6.30 -11.34
N ILE A 125 12.82 -6.77 -10.21
CA ILE A 125 13.62 -7.14 -9.01
C ILE A 125 14.53 -8.33 -9.35
N ILE A 126 14.00 -9.36 -10.00
CA ILE A 126 14.77 -10.48 -10.55
C ILE A 126 15.78 -9.98 -11.59
N SER A 127 15.46 -9.00 -12.44
CA SER A 127 16.42 -8.45 -13.40
C SER A 127 17.61 -7.76 -12.72
N GLN A 128 17.37 -7.09 -11.58
CA GLN A 128 18.40 -6.52 -10.72
C GLN A 128 19.18 -7.58 -9.92
N GLY A 129 18.63 -8.79 -9.79
CA GLY A 129 19.27 -9.96 -9.21
C GLY A 129 19.44 -11.12 -10.20
N THR A 130 19.76 -10.84 -11.47
CA THR A 130 19.97 -11.93 -12.44
C THR A 130 21.41 -12.38 -12.41
N ILE A 131 21.60 -13.67 -12.13
CA ILE A 131 22.85 -14.36 -12.37
C ILE A 131 22.88 -14.73 -13.85
N ILE A 132 23.89 -14.25 -14.58
CA ILE A 132 24.08 -14.58 -15.99
C ILE A 132 24.66 -16.00 -16.05
N ALA A 133 23.88 -16.94 -16.60
CA ALA A 133 24.34 -18.30 -16.81
C ALA A 133 25.14 -18.38 -18.12
N ASP A 134 26.47 -18.33 -18.01
CA ASP A 134 27.39 -18.68 -19.10
C ASP A 134 28.31 -19.83 -18.66
N GLY A 135 28.18 -20.96 -19.36
CA GLY A 135 29.19 -22.03 -19.50
C GLY A 135 29.55 -22.90 -18.28
N THR A 136 29.84 -22.31 -17.11
CA THR A 136 30.60 -23.03 -16.05
C THR A 136 30.33 -22.58 -14.61
N GLU A 137 29.56 -21.51 -14.40
CA GLU A 137 29.42 -20.88 -13.08
C GLU A 137 27.96 -20.91 -12.58
N GLN A 138 27.78 -21.24 -11.31
CA GLN A 138 26.51 -21.07 -10.59
C GLN A 138 26.74 -20.16 -9.39
N THR A 139 26.04 -19.03 -9.37
CA THR A 139 25.83 -18.24 -8.16
C THR A 139 24.47 -18.61 -7.58
N LEU A 140 24.35 -18.59 -6.26
CA LEU A 140 23.05 -18.65 -5.58
C LEU A 140 22.68 -17.26 -5.04
N LEU A 141 21.45 -16.85 -5.28
CA LEU A 141 20.80 -15.71 -4.66
C LEU A 141 19.52 -16.20 -3.98
N GLU A 142 19.34 -15.81 -2.74
CA GLU A 142 18.07 -15.84 -2.02
C GLU A 142 17.71 -14.34 -1.72
N TYR A 143 17.15 -13.89 -0.60
CA TYR A 143 16.72 -12.47 -0.43
C TYR A 143 16.86 -11.93 1.02
N VAL A 144 17.45 -10.76 1.30
CA VAL A 144 17.35 -10.08 2.63
C VAL A 144 16.62 -8.73 2.49
N GLY A 145 15.81 -8.26 3.44
CA GLY A 145 15.29 -8.88 4.68
C GLY A 145 13.79 -9.19 4.62
N ASP A 146 13.26 -9.75 5.72
CA ASP A 146 12.00 -10.52 5.83
C ASP A 146 11.86 -11.73 4.88
N ILE A 147 12.94 -12.03 4.15
CA ILE A 147 13.41 -13.35 3.70
C ILE A 147 14.93 -13.40 4.09
N ALA A 148 15.68 -14.50 3.90
CA ALA A 148 17.16 -14.55 4.11
C ALA A 148 17.96 -14.75 2.79
N LEU A 149 19.23 -14.31 2.68
CA LEU A 149 20.09 -14.46 1.47
C LEU A 149 21.36 -15.29 1.75
N ILE A 150 21.27 -16.61 1.60
CA ILE A 150 22.43 -17.50 1.47
C ILE A 150 22.89 -17.51 0.01
N SER A 151 24.08 -16.97 -0.26
CA SER A 151 24.83 -17.26 -1.49
C SER A 151 25.82 -18.40 -1.24
N GLY A 152 25.55 -19.56 -1.84
CA GLY A 152 26.47 -20.69 -1.87
C GLY A 152 27.40 -20.63 -3.08
N TYR A 153 28.69 -20.93 -2.87
CA TYR A 153 29.68 -21.15 -3.93
C TYR A 153 29.93 -22.66 -4.07
N ILE A 154 29.70 -23.21 -5.25
CA ILE A 154 30.05 -24.59 -5.59
C ILE A 154 31.20 -24.55 -6.59
N ASN A 155 32.41 -24.92 -6.15
CA ASN A 155 33.53 -25.06 -7.07
C ASN A 155 33.50 -26.43 -7.77
N LEU A 156 33.00 -26.46 -9.00
CA LEU A 156 32.93 -27.69 -9.80
C LEU A 156 34.32 -28.15 -10.30
N SER A 157 35.38 -27.33 -10.23
CA SER A 157 36.73 -27.76 -10.66
C SER A 157 37.42 -28.75 -9.72
N ASN A 158 36.83 -29.00 -8.54
CA ASN A 158 37.26 -30.03 -7.59
C ASN A 158 36.33 -31.25 -7.54
N MET A 159 35.26 -31.30 -8.35
CA MET A 159 34.37 -32.46 -8.41
C MET A 159 35.08 -33.59 -9.17
N ARG A 160 35.03 -34.81 -8.65
CA ARG A 160 35.59 -35.97 -9.38
C ARG A 160 34.62 -36.43 -10.47
N GLU A 161 35.14 -37.08 -11.51
CA GLU A 161 34.30 -37.62 -12.59
C GLU A 161 33.29 -38.64 -12.05
N ASP A 162 33.69 -39.42 -11.04
CA ASP A 162 32.90 -40.38 -10.29
C ASP A 162 31.75 -39.78 -9.44
N ASP A 163 31.70 -38.45 -9.25
CA ASP A 163 30.62 -37.75 -8.54
C ASP A 163 29.53 -37.18 -9.48
N ASN A 164 29.65 -37.35 -10.81
CA ASN A 164 28.69 -36.79 -11.78
C ASN A 164 27.60 -37.81 -12.17
N PRO A 165 26.32 -37.65 -11.77
CA PRO A 165 25.24 -38.60 -12.09
C PRO A 165 24.74 -38.53 -13.55
N TYR A 166 25.42 -37.79 -14.43
CA TYR A 166 25.05 -37.58 -15.83
C TYR A 166 26.16 -37.94 -16.84
N LEU A 167 27.22 -38.64 -16.41
CA LEU A 167 28.26 -39.26 -17.27
C LEU A 167 28.18 -40.79 -17.20
#